data_AF-A0AAX0WX27-F1
#
_entry.id   AF-A0AAX0WX27-F1
#
_cell.length_a   1.000
_cell.length_b   1.000
_cell.length_c   1.000
_cell.angle_alpha   90.00
_cell.angle_beta   90.00
_cell.angle_gamma   90.00
#
_symmetry.space_group_name_H-M   'P 1'
#
loop_
_entity.id
_entity.type
_entity.pdbx_description
1 polymer ?
#
loop_
_entity_poly.entity_id
_entity_poly.type
_entity_poly.pdbx_seq_one_letter_code
_entity_poly.pdbx_strand_id
1 'polypeptide(L)'
;MIQRADVIIRKYKSRMTIEESLRDTKSRIYGFNLNDNKTQKAERYIVWLFIAALAALVAWVVGCLAEKAKLHYDFQANSYKDKRVLSFGYLGARIIKKEINLLYDWNTIIQEIFEGILI
;
A
#
# COMPACT_ATOMS: atom_id res chain seq x y z
N MET A 1 32.68 -9.65 -4.90
CA MET A 1 31.47 -9.88 -5.71
C MET A 1 30.94 -8.51 -6.14
N ILE A 2 31.23 -8.07 -7.36
CA ILE A 2 30.89 -6.73 -7.85
C ILE A 2 29.39 -6.72 -8.20
N GLN A 3 28.56 -6.02 -7.42
CA GLN A 3 27.16 -5.81 -7.80
C GLN A 3 27.10 -4.89 -9.03
N ARG A 4 26.37 -5.30 -10.07
CA ARG A 4 26.11 -4.48 -11.26
C ARG A 4 25.52 -3.13 -10.86
N ALA A 5 25.99 -2.03 -11.45
CA ALA A 5 25.58 -0.66 -11.12
C ALA A 5 24.06 -0.47 -11.13
N ASP A 6 23.36 -1.12 -12.07
CA ASP A 6 21.90 -1.06 -12.19
C ASP A 6 21.16 -1.60 -10.96
N VAL A 7 21.71 -2.63 -10.30
CA VAL A 7 21.11 -3.23 -9.09
C VAL A 7 21.19 -2.25 -7.93
N ILE A 8 22.31 -1.54 -7.82
CA ILE A 8 22.53 -0.53 -6.78
C ILE A 8 21.56 0.64 -6.99
N ILE A 9 21.42 1.13 -8.22
CA ILE A 9 20.49 2.21 -8.58
C ILE A 9 19.04 1.82 -8.25
N ARG A 10 18.62 0.60 -8.60
CA ARG A 10 17.27 0.10 -8.26
C ARG A 10 17.03 0.03 -6.76
N LYS A 11 17.98 -0.53 -5.99
CA LYS A 11 17.88 -0.58 -4.51
C LYS A 11 17.80 0.81 -3.89
N TYR A 12 18.58 1.75 -4.42
CA TYR A 12 18.56 3.13 -3.93
C TYR A 12 17.22 3.81 -4.19
N LYS A 13 16.59 3.55 -5.34
CA LYS A 13 15.23 4.02 -5.63
C LYS A 13 14.20 3.49 -4.63
N SER A 14 14.28 2.21 -4.25
CA SER A 14 13.38 1.61 -3.26
C SER A 14 13.43 2.29 -1.89
N ARG A 15 14.58 2.85 -1.50
CA ARG A 15 14.71 3.57 -0.22
C ARG A 15 13.74 4.75 -0.14
N MET A 16 13.64 5.55 -1.20
CA MET A 16 12.72 6.70 -1.24
C MET A 16 11.26 6.25 -1.09
N THR A 17 10.89 5.15 -1.76
CA THR A 17 9.53 4.57 -1.68
C THR A 17 9.20 4.07 -0.28
N ILE A 18 10.18 3.46 0.41
CA ILE A 18 10.02 3.01 1.80
C ILE A 18 9.83 4.22 2.74
N GLU A 19 10.67 5.25 2.61
CA GLU A 19 10.57 6.46 3.44
C GLU A 19 9.22 7.19 3.25
N GLU A 20 8.73 7.26 2.01
CA GLU A 20 7.42 7.83 1.69
C GLU A 20 6.29 7.00 2.31
N SER A 21 6.34 5.67 2.19
CA SER A 21 5.35 4.77 2.80
C SER A 21 5.31 4.89 4.33
N LEU A 22 6.48 5.04 4.98
CA LEU A 22 6.57 5.26 6.42
C LEU A 22 6.05 6.65 6.82
N ARG A 23 6.30 7.67 6.00
CA ARG A 23 5.76 9.03 6.22
C ARG A 23 4.24 9.03 6.13
N ASP A 24 3.68 8.33 5.15
CA ASP A 24 2.23 8.23 4.96
C ASP A 24 1.58 7.47 6.10
N THR A 25 2.17 6.37 6.57
CA THR A 25 1.68 5.60 7.73
C THR A 25 1.55 6.49 8.99
N LYS A 26 2.47 7.45 9.17
CA LYS A 26 2.44 8.42 10.27
C LYS A 26 1.43 9.54 10.08
N SER A 27 1.06 9.83 8.84
CA SER A 27 0.15 10.91 8.49
C SER A 27 -1.26 10.64 9.02
N ARG A 28 -1.87 11.69 9.57
CA ARG A 28 -3.28 11.69 10.01
C ARG A 28 -4.26 11.63 8.84
N ILE A 29 -3.91 12.25 7.72
CA ILE A 29 -4.82 12.45 6.59
C ILE A 29 -4.73 11.26 5.62
N TYR A 30 -3.52 10.73 5.43
CA TYR A 30 -3.23 9.78 4.35
C TYR A 30 -2.91 8.36 4.83
N GLY A 31 -2.68 8.14 6.13
CA GLY A 31 -2.39 6.81 6.68
C GLY A 31 -3.05 6.55 8.03
N PHE A 32 -2.34 5.87 8.92
CA PHE A 32 -2.90 5.29 10.15
C PHE A 32 -2.70 6.16 11.38
N ASN A 33 -2.40 7.44 11.19
CA ASN A 33 -2.32 8.45 12.24
C ASN A 33 -1.38 8.08 13.40
N LEU A 34 -0.24 7.45 13.10
CA LEU A 34 0.67 7.00 14.16
C LEU A 34 1.25 8.16 15.00
N ASN A 35 1.29 9.38 14.46
CA ASN A 35 1.78 10.56 15.18
C ASN A 35 0.83 11.06 16.29
N ASP A 36 -0.48 10.81 16.17
CA ASP A 36 -1.44 11.23 17.21
C ASP A 36 -1.44 10.26 18.41
N ASN A 37 -0.67 9.17 18.36
CA ASN A 37 -0.50 8.27 19.49
C ASN A 37 0.27 8.95 20.62
N LYS A 38 -0.43 9.22 21.73
CA LYS A 38 0.15 9.79 22.95
C LYS A 38 0.77 8.77 23.89
N THR A 39 0.87 7.49 23.49
CA THR A 39 1.39 6.43 24.37
C THR A 39 2.90 6.58 24.54
N GLN A 40 3.37 6.60 25.78
CA GLN A 40 4.80 6.62 26.12
C GLN A 40 5.38 5.22 26.36
N LYS A 41 4.51 4.20 26.47
CA LYS A 41 4.93 2.81 26.66
C LYS A 41 5.28 2.15 25.32
N ALA A 42 6.52 1.68 25.21
CA ALA A 42 7.04 1.01 24.00
C ALA A 42 6.21 -0.24 23.62
N GLU A 43 5.82 -1.05 24.60
CA GLU A 43 4.99 -2.25 24.41
C GLU A 43 3.68 -1.95 23.67
N ARG A 44 2.99 -0.87 24.08
CA ARG A 44 1.74 -0.46 23.45
C ARG A 44 2.00 0.07 22.03
N TYR A 45 3.12 0.76 21.82
CA TYR A 45 3.49 1.25 20.49
C TYR A 45 3.79 0.10 19.51
N ILE A 46 4.41 -1.00 19.99
CA ILE A 46 4.63 -2.21 19.17
C ILE A 46 3.30 -2.79 18.70
N VAL A 47 2.31 -2.94 19.60
CA VAL A 47 0.98 -3.44 19.23
C VAL A 47 0.30 -2.53 18.21
N TRP A 48 0.42 -1.21 18.37
CA TRP A 48 -0.10 -0.25 17.40
C TRP A 48 0.57 -0.35 16.03
N LEU A 49 1.90 -0.48 15.99
CA LEU A 49 2.64 -0.71 14.74
C LEU A 49 2.21 -2.01 14.07
N PHE A 50 1.96 -3.05 14.85
CA PHE A 50 1.49 -4.33 14.34
C PHE A 50 0.09 -4.21 13.72
N ILE A 51 -0.84 -3.54 14.40
CA ILE A 51 -2.19 -3.28 13.86
C ILE A 51 -2.11 -2.43 12.60
N ALA A 52 -1.27 -1.38 12.59
CA ALA A 52 -1.07 -0.53 11.42
C ALA A 52 -0.48 -1.32 10.24
N ALA A 53 0.44 -2.25 10.50
CA ALA A 53 1.01 -3.11 9.47
C ALA A 53 -0.05 -4.07 8.88
N LEU A 54 -0.90 -4.66 9.72
CA LEU A 54 -2.01 -5.49 9.26
C LEU A 54 -3.03 -4.69 8.43
N ALA A 55 -3.37 -3.49 8.89
CA ALA A 55 -4.27 -2.59 8.15
C ALA A 55 -3.66 -2.17 6.80
N ALA A 56 -2.36 -1.88 6.77
CA ALA A 56 -1.63 -1.58 5.54
C ALA A 56 -1.63 -2.77 4.57
N LEU A 57 -1.46 -4.00 5.08
CA LEU A 57 -1.53 -5.22 4.28
C LEU A 57 -2.91 -5.41 3.66
N VAL A 58 -3.98 -5.24 4.46
CA VAL A 58 -5.36 -5.34 3.94
C VAL A 58 -5.62 -4.27 2.88
N ALA A 59 -5.22 -3.02 3.13
CA ALA A 59 -5.34 -1.95 2.15
C ALA A 59 -4.54 -2.25 0.88
N TRP A 60 -3.36 -2.84 0.98
CA TRP A 60 -2.57 -3.25 -0.18
C TRP A 60 -3.27 -4.33 -1.02
N VAL A 61 -3.84 -5.36 -0.38
CA VAL A 61 -4.61 -6.40 -1.07
C VAL A 61 -5.82 -5.79 -1.80
N VAL A 62 -6.61 -4.96 -1.12
CA VAL A 62 -7.77 -4.30 -1.74
C VAL A 62 -7.34 -3.40 -2.89
N GLY A 63 -6.24 -2.67 -2.74
CA GLY A 63 -5.68 -1.83 -3.81
C GLY A 63 -5.25 -2.63 -5.04
N CYS A 64 -4.70 -3.84 -4.86
CA CYS A 64 -4.33 -4.73 -5.96
C CYS A 64 -5.57 -5.18 -6.75
N LEU A 65 -6.60 -5.64 -6.03
CA LEU A 65 -7.88 -6.06 -6.64
C LEU A 65 -8.55 -4.90 -7.39
N ALA A 66 -8.51 -3.71 -6.79
CA ALA A 66 -9.06 -2.50 -7.38
C ALA A 66 -8.35 -2.05 -8.66
N GLU A 67 -7.03 -2.22 -8.71
CA GLU A 67 -6.29 -1.90 -9.92
C GLU A 67 -6.71 -2.81 -11.07
N LYS A 68 -6.83 -4.12 -10.80
CA LYS A 68 -7.29 -5.11 -11.78
C LYS A 68 -8.73 -4.87 -12.23
N ALA A 69 -9.61 -4.46 -11.32
CA ALA A 69 -10.96 -3.99 -11.62
C ALA A 69 -10.99 -2.64 -12.37
N LYS A 70 -9.83 -2.03 -12.66
CA LYS A 70 -9.67 -0.72 -13.32
C LYS A 70 -10.30 0.46 -12.56
N LEU A 71 -10.69 0.26 -11.31
CA LEU A 71 -11.28 1.29 -10.46
C LEU A 71 -10.28 2.40 -10.11
N HIS A 72 -8.98 2.11 -10.20
CA HIS A 72 -7.92 3.11 -10.00
C HIS A 72 -8.07 4.34 -10.93
N TYR A 73 -8.69 4.18 -12.12
CA TYR A 73 -8.96 5.28 -13.03
C TYR A 73 -9.96 6.31 -12.46
N ASP A 74 -10.89 5.88 -11.61
CA ASP A 74 -11.88 6.77 -11.00
C ASP A 74 -11.32 7.57 -9.81
N PHE A 75 -10.16 7.15 -9.28
CA PHE A 75 -9.48 7.81 -8.18
C PHE A 75 -8.32 8.69 -8.64
N GLN A 76 -7.93 8.63 -9.92
CA GLN A 76 -6.93 9.53 -10.49
C GLN A 76 -7.58 10.72 -11.18
N ALA A 77 -7.05 11.91 -10.94
CA ALA A 77 -7.40 13.10 -11.71
C ALA A 77 -6.64 13.19 -13.04
N ASN A 78 -5.52 12.47 -13.15
CA ASN A 78 -4.64 12.53 -14.30
C ASN A 78 -5.15 11.61 -15.44
N SER A 79 -5.01 12.05 -16.69
CA SER A 79 -5.40 11.27 -17.88
C SER A 79 -4.40 10.18 -18.27
N TYR A 80 -3.25 10.08 -17.58
CA TYR A 80 -2.23 9.05 -17.86
C TYR A 80 -2.78 7.65 -17.57
N LYS A 81 -2.67 6.73 -18.53
CA LYS A 81 -3.07 5.32 -18.38
C LYS A 81 -1.92 4.33 -18.51
N ASP A 82 -0.74 4.83 -18.87
CA ASP A 82 0.42 4.01 -19.24
C ASP A 82 1.21 3.53 -18.01
N LYS A 83 0.94 4.11 -16.84
CA LYS A 83 1.62 3.79 -15.59
C LYS A 83 0.68 3.89 -14.40
N ARG A 84 0.93 3.07 -13.39
CA ARG A 84 0.31 3.19 -12.07
C ARG A 84 0.72 4.52 -11.43
N VAL A 85 -0.26 5.31 -11.03
CA VAL A 85 -0.05 6.62 -10.38
C VAL A 85 -0.21 6.54 -8.87
N LEU A 86 -1.21 5.80 -8.39
CA LEU A 86 -1.52 5.67 -6.96
C LEU A 86 -0.85 4.42 -6.38
N SER A 87 -0.36 4.51 -5.14
CA SER A 87 0.09 3.33 -4.41
C SER A 87 -1.10 2.42 -4.07
N PHE A 88 -0.86 1.11 -4.01
CA PHE A 88 -1.91 0.15 -3.66
C PHE A 88 -2.50 0.41 -2.28
N GLY A 89 -1.66 0.73 -1.29
CA GLY A 89 -2.14 1.05 0.06
C GLY A 89 -3.09 2.25 0.07
N TYR A 90 -2.78 3.32 -0.68
CA TYR A 90 -3.65 4.49 -0.76
C TYR A 90 -4.95 4.19 -1.51
N LEU A 91 -4.87 3.51 -2.65
CA LEU A 91 -6.05 3.13 -3.44
C LEU A 91 -6.99 2.23 -2.64
N GLY A 92 -6.47 1.19 -1.99
CA GLY A 92 -7.27 0.28 -1.19
C GLY A 92 -7.89 0.97 0.03
N ALA A 93 -7.15 1.82 0.74
CA ALA A 93 -7.72 2.62 1.82
C ALA A 93 -8.87 3.52 1.35
N ARG A 94 -8.78 4.10 0.14
CA ARG A 94 -9.84 4.92 -0.46
C ARG A 94 -11.08 4.10 -0.84
N ILE A 95 -10.88 2.89 -1.31
CA ILE A 95 -11.97 1.97 -1.70
C ILE A 95 -12.71 1.47 -0.47
N ILE A 96 -11.97 1.07 0.57
CA ILE A 96 -12.54 0.72 1.88
C ILE A 96 -13.34 1.91 2.42
N LYS A 97 -12.78 3.13 2.36
CA LYS A 97 -13.46 4.35 2.83
C LYS A 97 -14.73 4.70 2.04
N LYS A 98 -14.80 4.35 0.75
CA LYS A 98 -15.98 4.57 -0.09
C LYS A 98 -16.97 3.38 -0.07
N GLU A 99 -16.67 2.32 0.68
CA GLU A 99 -17.50 1.10 0.76
C GLU A 99 -17.84 0.50 -0.62
N ILE A 100 -16.88 0.56 -1.55
CA ILE A 100 -17.07 -0.01 -2.89
C ILE A 100 -16.98 -1.53 -2.79
N ASN A 101 -18.07 -2.21 -3.11
CA ASN A 101 -18.12 -3.66 -3.15
C ASN A 101 -17.29 -4.19 -4.31
N LEU A 102 -16.17 -4.84 -3.98
CA LEU A 102 -15.40 -5.64 -4.92
C LEU A 102 -15.98 -7.05 -4.93
N LEU A 103 -16.70 -7.40 -5.99
CA LEU A 103 -17.22 -8.75 -6.18
C LEU A 103 -16.07 -9.66 -6.67
N TYR A 104 -15.28 -10.17 -5.74
CA TYR A 104 -14.19 -11.12 -6.00
C TYR A 104 -14.37 -12.38 -5.16
N ASP A 105 -14.15 -13.55 -5.78
CA ASP A 105 -14.09 -14.82 -5.07
C ASP A 105 -12.75 -14.99 -4.35
N TRP A 106 -12.76 -15.65 -3.19
CA TRP A 106 -11.56 -15.89 -2.38
C TRP A 106 -10.48 -16.66 -3.14
N ASN A 107 -10.86 -17.59 -4.01
CA ASN A 107 -9.90 -18.36 -4.82
C ASN A 107 -9.21 -17.46 -5.84
N THR A 108 -9.96 -16.55 -6.45
CA THR A 108 -9.40 -15.55 -7.37
C THR A 108 -8.42 -14.66 -6.61
N ILE A 109 -8.81 -14.13 -5.43
CA ILE A 109 -7.92 -13.29 -4.61
C ILE A 109 -6.60 -14.01 -4.29
N ILE A 110 -6.64 -15.28 -3.88
CA ILE A 110 -5.45 -16.05 -3.53
C ILE A 110 -4.54 -16.24 -4.75
N GLN A 111 -5.09 -16.62 -5.91
CA GLN A 111 -4.30 -16.75 -7.14
C GLN A 111 -3.67 -15.42 -7.54
N GLU A 112 -4.42 -14.32 -7.44
CA GLU A 112 -3.94 -13.00 -7.81
C GLU A 112 -2.88 -12.45 -6.87
N ILE A 113 -2.97 -12.75 -5.57
CA ILE A 113 -1.92 -12.42 -4.60
C ILE A 113 -0.65 -13.20 -4.94
N PHE A 114 -0.77 -14.50 -5.26
CA PHE A 114 0.38 -15.32 -5.62
C PHE A 114 1.07 -14.82 -6.90
N GLU A 115 0.30 -14.45 -7.93
CA GLU A 115 0.85 -13.85 -9.15
C GLU A 115 1.44 -12.46 -8.90
N GLY A 116 0.80 -11.63 -8.08
CA GLY A 116 1.27 -10.29 -7.72
C GLY A 116 2.53 -10.27 -6.84
N ILE A 117 2.83 -11.36 -6.13
CA ILE A 117 4.06 -11.55 -5.35
C ILE A 117 5.22 -12.02 -6.25
N LEU A 118 4.92 -12.64 -7.41
CA LEU A 118 5.90 -13.22 -8.34
C LEU A 118 6.42 -12.24 -9.40
N ILE A 119 6.00 -10.96 -9.37
CA ILE A 119 6.43 -9.89 -10.28
C ILE A 119 7.23 -8.85 -9.49
#